data_AF-A0A8C7T999-F1
#
_entry.id   AF-A0A8C7T999-F1
#
_cell.length_a   1.000
_cell.length_b   1.000
_cell.length_c   1.000
_cell.angle_alpha   90.00
_cell.angle_beta   90.00
_cell.angle_gamma   90.00
#
_symmetry.space_group_name_H-M   'P 1'
#
loop_
_entity.id
_entity.type
_entity.pdbx_description
1 polymer ?
#
loop_
_entity_poly.entity_id
_entity_poly.type
_entity_poly.pdbx_seq_one_letter_code
_entity_poly.pdbx_strand_id
1 'polypeptide(L)'
;METLEYHELVQRYYGSRLEIHGNLKTSASCMSPSTPIPQSTFDALRLVHPSVCKKYSGCGLVVPEKLQGCKVLDLGSGSGRDCFILSKLVGQSGHVIGIDMTAELILASRKYVQYHQQKYGYEKPNTIFVQGYIEKLNETGIQSGSLDVLVSNCAMCLCPDKKPVLREAFRVLKEGGELYLSDIYSSKAVPEHLKQDPVLWGEGLSGALYWRDLISLVHEVGFSTPYLLTASHIMVHNSELQKKASGITHTSATYRLFKLPKNRKQSDAVVAYKGTVPDHPDLLKFDMYHCFETDIEVTVDAEMAAVLQHSRFSSDFSIQSSDKPAPSPKCAPQVNPLVYFLWAIQKPSCICIFLYVLHYMKRKKEILVSNSYHCN
;
A
#
# COMPACT_ATOMS: atom_id res chain seq x y z
N MET A 1 -12.23 9.37 -22.60
CA MET A 1 -11.82 10.64 -21.97
C MET A 1 -10.31 10.74 -22.06
N GLU A 2 -9.79 11.90 -22.41
CA GLU A 2 -8.35 12.19 -22.38
C GLU A 2 -7.87 12.41 -20.93
N THR A 3 -6.56 12.29 -20.68
CA THR A 3 -5.99 12.43 -19.33
C THR A 3 -6.39 13.75 -18.64
N LEU A 4 -6.44 14.84 -19.40
CA LEU A 4 -6.80 16.17 -18.87
C LEU A 4 -8.26 16.20 -18.36
N GLU A 5 -9.18 15.54 -19.06
CA GLU A 5 -10.59 15.47 -18.65
C GLU A 5 -10.76 14.72 -17.33
N TYR A 6 -9.97 13.66 -17.09
CA TYR A 6 -9.92 12.97 -15.81
C TYR A 6 -9.36 13.85 -14.69
N HIS A 7 -8.31 14.63 -14.96
CA HIS A 7 -7.76 15.57 -13.98
C HIS A 7 -8.77 16.61 -13.55
N GLU A 8 -9.45 17.25 -14.50
CA GLU A 8 -10.49 18.24 -14.20
C GLU A 8 -11.65 17.63 -13.41
N LEU A 9 -12.07 16.41 -13.78
CA LEU A 9 -13.13 15.69 -13.07
C LEU A 9 -12.75 15.42 -11.62
N VAL A 10 -11.54 14.90 -11.36
CA VAL A 10 -11.08 14.59 -10.00
C VAL A 10 -10.86 15.88 -9.20
N GLN A 11 -10.23 16.90 -9.76
CA GLN A 11 -10.06 18.21 -9.12
C GLN A 11 -11.41 18.81 -8.72
N ARG A 12 -12.40 18.79 -9.63
CA ARG A 12 -13.75 19.27 -9.33
C ARG A 12 -14.42 18.43 -8.24
N TYR A 13 -14.32 17.10 -8.31
CA TYR A 13 -14.95 16.17 -7.38
C TYR A 13 -14.46 16.35 -5.94
N TYR A 14 -13.14 16.47 -5.74
CA TYR A 14 -12.54 16.62 -4.41
C TYR A 14 -12.48 18.07 -3.96
N GLY A 15 -12.24 19.02 -4.87
CA GLY A 15 -12.23 20.45 -4.58
C GLY A 15 -13.58 20.96 -4.06
N SER A 16 -14.70 20.53 -4.66
CA SER A 16 -16.04 20.93 -4.21
C SER A 16 -16.46 20.34 -2.86
N ARG A 17 -15.74 19.31 -2.37
CA ARG A 17 -16.03 18.64 -1.08
C ARG A 17 -15.30 19.26 0.11
N LEU A 18 -14.51 20.31 -0.10
CA LEU A 18 -13.89 21.09 0.98
C LEU A 18 -14.91 21.77 1.92
N GLU A 19 -16.14 21.99 1.44
CA GLU A 19 -17.23 22.64 2.20
C GLU A 19 -18.29 21.65 2.73
N ILE A 20 -18.34 20.43 2.20
CA ILE A 20 -19.41 19.46 2.51
C ILE A 20 -18.91 18.44 3.52
N HIS A 21 -19.58 18.38 4.67
CA HIS A 21 -19.34 17.38 5.71
C HIS A 21 -19.89 16.01 5.29
N GLY A 22 -19.06 14.97 5.34
CA GLY A 22 -19.51 13.59 5.49
C GLY A 22 -19.97 12.86 4.22
N ASN A 23 -19.50 11.61 4.14
CA ASN A 23 -19.95 10.46 3.36
C ASN A 23 -19.46 10.39 1.90
N LEU A 24 -18.31 9.73 1.74
CA LEU A 24 -18.10 8.83 0.60
C LEU A 24 -19.36 7.96 0.43
N LYS A 25 -19.80 7.72 -0.82
CA LYS A 25 -21.01 6.93 -1.12
C LYS A 25 -20.77 5.42 -0.96
N THR A 26 -19.58 5.05 -0.53
CA THR A 26 -19.04 3.71 -0.43
C THR A 26 -18.45 3.49 0.95
N SER A 27 -18.39 2.23 1.40
CA SER A 27 -17.62 1.84 2.59
C SER A 27 -16.11 1.78 2.28
N ALA A 28 -15.60 2.64 1.39
CA ALA A 28 -14.20 2.69 1.01
C ALA A 28 -13.30 3.16 2.17
N SER A 29 -13.66 2.83 3.41
CA SER A 29 -12.76 2.82 4.55
C SER A 29 -11.85 1.57 4.44
N CYS A 30 -10.61 1.74 3.96
CA CYS A 30 -9.47 0.81 3.98
C CYS A 30 -9.11 0.24 5.36
N MET A 31 -9.78 0.61 6.45
CA MET A 31 -9.51 -0.01 7.74
C MET A 31 -10.19 -1.37 7.83
N SER A 32 -9.39 -2.43 7.70
CA SER A 32 -9.81 -3.74 8.21
C SER A 32 -9.91 -3.65 9.73
N PRO A 33 -11.04 -4.02 10.36
CA PRO A 33 -11.21 -3.97 11.81
C PRO A 33 -10.27 -4.91 12.59
N SER A 34 -9.42 -5.69 11.92
CA SER A 34 -8.60 -6.75 12.49
C SER A 34 -7.17 -6.37 12.87
N THR A 35 -6.65 -5.20 12.46
CA THR A 35 -5.27 -4.80 12.79
C THR A 35 -5.27 -3.50 13.62
N PRO A 36 -4.80 -3.53 14.88
CA PRO A 36 -4.65 -2.34 15.70
C PRO A 36 -3.70 -1.33 15.02
N ILE A 37 -4.03 -0.04 15.12
CA ILE A 37 -3.13 1.03 14.68
C ILE A 37 -1.90 1.02 15.59
N PRO A 38 -0.66 1.06 15.06
CA PRO A 38 0.54 1.17 15.89
C PRO A 38 0.46 2.38 16.82
N GLN A 39 0.97 2.24 18.05
CA GLN A 39 0.85 3.28 19.08
C GLN A 39 1.48 4.61 18.61
N SER A 40 2.67 4.55 17.99
CA SER A 40 3.32 5.74 17.42
C SER A 40 2.45 6.46 16.39
N THR A 41 1.74 5.71 15.55
CA THR A 41 0.83 6.25 14.53
C THR A 41 -0.40 6.89 15.16
N PHE A 42 -0.97 6.23 16.17
CA PHE A 42 -2.10 6.77 16.92
C PHE A 42 -1.73 8.08 17.62
N ASP A 43 -0.56 8.13 18.27
CA ASP A 43 -0.08 9.34 18.92
C ASP A 43 0.20 10.47 17.93
N ALA A 44 0.81 10.16 16.78
CA ALA A 44 1.01 11.12 15.70
C ALA A 44 -0.31 11.70 15.18
N LEU A 45 -1.33 10.86 14.94
CA LEU A 45 -2.65 11.29 14.48
C LEU A 45 -3.31 12.26 15.47
N ARG A 46 -3.19 12.04 16.79
CA ARG A 46 -3.76 12.93 17.81
C ARG A 46 -3.14 14.33 17.83
N LEU A 47 -1.93 14.47 17.29
CA LEU A 47 -1.24 15.76 17.20
C LEU A 47 -1.59 16.53 15.92
N VAL A 48 -2.21 15.88 14.93
CA VAL A 48 -2.62 16.52 13.68
C VAL A 48 -3.72 17.54 13.93
N HIS A 49 -3.61 18.71 13.31
CA HIS A 49 -4.60 19.77 13.45
C HIS A 49 -6.00 19.28 13.01
N PRO A 50 -7.07 19.45 13.82
CA PRO A 50 -8.39 18.92 13.52
C PRO A 50 -8.96 19.33 12.15
N SER A 51 -8.70 20.57 11.71
CA SER A 51 -9.12 21.05 10.38
C SER A 51 -8.47 20.32 9.20
N VAL A 52 -7.28 19.73 9.39
CA VAL A 52 -6.65 18.88 8.37
C VAL A 52 -7.41 17.56 8.26
N CYS A 53 -7.72 16.95 9.41
CA CYS A 53 -8.46 15.68 9.48
C CYS A 53 -9.88 15.81 8.91
N LYS A 54 -10.56 16.95 9.14
CA LYS A 54 -11.92 17.20 8.61
C LYS A 54 -12.00 17.23 7.09
N LYS A 55 -10.89 17.56 6.41
CA LYS A 55 -10.81 17.71 4.94
C LYS A 55 -10.25 16.46 4.25
N TYR A 56 -10.03 15.40 5.00
CA TYR A 56 -9.42 14.18 4.50
C TYR A 56 -10.45 13.29 3.78
N SER A 57 -10.10 12.81 2.59
CA SER A 57 -10.98 11.99 1.74
C SER A 57 -10.41 10.61 1.38
N GLY A 58 -9.35 10.17 2.06
CA GLY A 58 -8.78 8.86 1.81
C GLY A 58 -9.43 7.75 2.62
N CYS A 59 -8.98 6.53 2.36
CA CYS A 59 -9.72 5.35 2.74
C CYS A 59 -9.26 4.78 4.11
N GLY A 60 -8.05 5.05 4.58
CA GLY A 60 -7.60 4.54 5.89
C GLY A 60 -6.35 5.27 6.33
N LEU A 61 -5.57 4.68 7.24
CA LEU A 61 -4.19 5.10 7.48
C LEU A 61 -3.26 4.17 6.71
N VAL A 62 -2.38 4.75 5.90
CA VAL A 62 -1.36 4.02 5.15
C VAL A 62 -0.01 4.48 5.68
N VAL A 63 0.48 3.77 6.70
CA VAL A 63 1.70 4.15 7.42
C VAL A 63 2.64 2.96 7.45
N PRO A 64 3.76 3.00 6.71
CA PRO A 64 4.78 1.96 6.76
C PRO A 64 5.53 1.95 8.09
N GLU A 65 6.08 0.80 8.47
CA GLU A 65 6.93 0.71 9.65
C GLU A 65 8.31 1.33 9.39
N LYS A 66 9.05 1.61 10.47
CA LYS A 66 10.46 2.03 10.44
C LYS A 66 10.72 3.28 9.56
N LEU A 67 10.10 4.40 9.91
CA LEU A 67 10.21 5.64 9.11
C LEU A 67 11.25 6.65 9.62
N GLN A 68 11.80 6.47 10.81
CA GLN A 68 12.72 7.43 11.43
C GLN A 68 13.88 7.80 10.46
N GLY A 69 14.07 9.09 10.21
CA GLY A 69 15.09 9.63 9.31
C GLY A 69 14.81 9.50 7.82
N CYS A 70 13.73 8.84 7.39
CA CYS A 70 13.42 8.63 5.98
C CYS A 70 13.01 9.92 5.27
N LYS A 71 13.28 9.97 3.95
CA LYS A 71 12.66 10.91 3.02
C LYS A 71 11.45 10.23 2.35
N VAL A 72 10.27 10.73 2.66
CA VAL A 72 8.99 10.14 2.25
C VAL A 72 8.27 11.05 1.25
N LEU A 73 7.64 10.46 0.24
CA LEU A 73 6.72 11.16 -0.66
C LEU A 73 5.31 10.55 -0.56
N ASP A 74 4.32 11.39 -0.30
CA ASP A 74 2.91 11.05 -0.23
C ASP A 74 2.22 11.46 -1.55
N LEU A 75 1.81 10.47 -2.34
CA LEU A 75 1.18 10.62 -3.65
C LEU A 75 -0.32 10.83 -3.50
N GLY A 76 -0.82 12.02 -3.87
CA GLY A 76 -2.22 12.40 -3.64
C GLY A 76 -2.47 12.81 -2.19
N SER A 77 -1.57 13.65 -1.66
CA SER A 77 -1.54 14.04 -0.24
C SER A 77 -2.78 14.80 0.26
N GLY A 78 -3.62 15.33 -0.64
CA GLY A 78 -4.82 16.08 -0.32
C GLY A 78 -4.55 17.23 0.66
N SER A 79 -5.33 17.27 1.75
CA SER A 79 -5.19 18.26 2.83
C SER A 79 -4.00 18.01 3.78
N GLY A 80 -3.21 16.95 3.53
CA GLY A 80 -1.95 16.69 4.21
C GLY A 80 -2.04 15.86 5.49
N ARG A 81 -3.17 15.19 5.77
CA ARG A 81 -3.34 14.39 7.00
C ARG A 81 -2.24 13.33 7.14
N ASP A 82 -2.07 12.50 6.12
CA ASP A 82 -1.11 11.41 6.15
C ASP A 82 0.33 11.99 6.14
N CYS A 83 0.59 13.04 5.36
CA CYS A 83 1.84 13.81 5.42
C CYS A 83 2.24 14.27 6.84
N PHE A 84 1.31 14.82 7.62
CA PHE A 84 1.63 15.30 8.98
C PHE A 84 1.84 14.15 9.97
N ILE A 85 1.12 13.03 9.81
CA ILE A 85 1.41 11.81 10.58
C ILE A 85 2.82 11.32 10.26
N LEU A 86 3.14 11.16 8.97
CA LEU A 86 4.45 10.74 8.49
C LEU A 86 5.55 11.71 8.96
N SER A 87 5.29 13.02 8.94
CA SER A 87 6.20 14.07 9.42
C SER A 87 6.63 13.86 10.86
N LYS A 88 5.71 13.41 11.73
CA LYS A 88 6.03 13.06 13.11
C LYS A 88 6.84 11.78 13.20
N LEU A 89 6.50 10.77 12.41
CA LEU A 89 7.12 9.43 12.44
C LEU A 89 8.52 9.39 11.83
N VAL A 90 8.79 10.22 10.82
CA VAL A 90 10.15 10.35 10.25
C VAL A 90 11.07 11.16 11.17
N GLY A 91 10.51 11.92 12.12
CA GLY A 91 11.27 12.74 13.04
C GLY A 91 11.90 13.99 12.42
N GLN A 92 12.60 14.77 13.24
CA GLN A 92 13.20 16.06 12.83
C GLN A 92 14.27 15.91 11.72
N SER A 93 14.96 14.78 11.64
CA SER A 93 15.97 14.49 10.61
C SER A 93 15.39 13.94 9.31
N GLY A 94 14.18 13.36 9.36
CA GLY A 94 13.46 12.89 8.18
C GLY A 94 12.72 14.01 7.47
N HIS A 95 12.19 13.74 6.28
CA HIS A 95 11.49 14.73 5.45
C HIS A 95 10.28 14.10 4.78
N VAL A 96 9.20 14.88 4.62
CA VAL A 96 7.99 14.44 3.92
C VAL A 96 7.61 15.44 2.84
N ILE A 97 7.41 14.94 1.63
CA ILE A 97 6.89 15.71 0.50
C ILE A 97 5.45 15.23 0.26
N GLY A 98 4.48 16.13 0.28
CA GLY A 98 3.12 15.86 -0.17
C GLY A 98 2.91 16.41 -1.57
N ILE A 99 2.44 15.58 -2.51
CA ILE A 99 2.05 16.03 -3.84
C ILE A 99 0.56 15.86 -4.07
N ASP A 100 -0.08 16.87 -4.66
CA ASP A 100 -1.48 16.83 -5.07
C ASP A 100 -1.67 17.74 -6.29
N MET A 101 -2.56 17.38 -7.20
CA MET A 101 -2.85 18.21 -8.37
C MET A 101 -3.74 19.41 -8.06
N THR A 102 -4.48 19.37 -6.95
CA THR A 102 -5.52 20.35 -6.59
C THR A 102 -4.91 21.50 -5.80
N ALA A 103 -4.92 22.72 -6.37
CA ALA A 103 -4.28 23.89 -5.78
C ALA A 103 -4.87 24.25 -4.40
N GLU A 104 -6.19 24.13 -4.23
CA GLU A 104 -6.90 24.44 -2.99
C GLU A 104 -6.48 23.50 -1.85
N LEU A 105 -6.23 22.22 -2.16
CA LEU A 105 -5.75 21.23 -1.19
C LEU A 105 -4.31 21.54 -0.78
N ILE A 106 -3.44 21.88 -1.73
CA ILE A 106 -2.05 22.30 -1.44
C ILE A 106 -2.01 23.55 -0.56
N LEU A 107 -2.84 24.56 -0.86
CA LEU A 107 -2.96 25.76 -0.03
C LEU A 107 -3.45 25.44 1.38
N ALA A 108 -4.45 24.55 1.51
CA ALA A 108 -4.95 24.09 2.81
C ALA A 108 -3.86 23.36 3.61
N SER A 109 -3.05 22.52 2.97
CA SER A 109 -1.94 21.80 3.59
C SER A 109 -0.84 22.75 4.07
N ARG A 110 -0.41 23.69 3.21
CA ARG A 110 0.61 24.70 3.52
C ARG A 110 0.25 25.56 4.73
N LYS A 111 -1.04 25.88 4.93
CA LYS A 111 -1.54 26.66 6.08
C LYS A 111 -1.17 26.03 7.43
N TYR A 112 -1.03 24.70 7.51
CA TYR A 112 -0.79 23.99 8.77
C TYR A 112 0.66 23.51 8.96
N VAL A 113 1.58 23.83 8.03
CA VAL A 113 2.99 23.43 8.15
C VAL A 113 3.63 23.96 9.42
N GLN A 114 3.49 25.26 9.69
CA GLN A 114 4.08 25.90 10.88
C GLN A 114 3.45 25.37 12.18
N TYR A 115 2.14 25.12 12.19
CA TYR A 115 1.47 24.52 13.35
C TYR A 115 2.11 23.18 13.72
N HIS A 116 2.28 22.28 12.74
CA HIS A 116 2.82 20.93 13.01
C HIS A 116 4.30 20.99 13.38
N GLN A 117 5.10 21.86 12.73
CA GLN A 117 6.48 22.11 13.15
C GLN A 117 6.55 22.45 14.65
N GLN A 118 5.78 23.44 15.10
CA GLN A 118 5.75 23.88 16.49
C GLN A 118 5.21 22.79 17.41
N LYS A 119 4.12 22.13 17.02
CA LYS A 119 3.48 21.06 17.78
C LYS A 119 4.41 19.86 17.99
N TYR A 120 5.29 19.58 17.03
CA TYR A 120 6.26 18.50 17.12
C TYR A 120 7.58 18.91 17.77
N GLY A 121 7.78 20.20 18.02
CA GLY A 121 8.99 20.75 18.66
C GLY A 121 10.21 20.81 17.72
N TYR A 122 9.99 20.91 16.40
CA TYR A 122 11.09 20.91 15.43
C TYR A 122 11.63 22.32 15.17
N GLU A 123 12.95 22.43 15.02
CA GLU A 123 13.63 23.69 14.69
C GLU A 123 13.16 24.28 13.35
N LYS A 124 12.86 23.42 12.38
CA LYS A 124 12.40 23.78 11.04
C LYS A 124 11.30 22.80 10.60
N PRO A 125 10.39 23.22 9.70
CA PRO A 125 9.46 22.29 9.10
C PRO A 125 10.20 21.19 8.33
N ASN A 126 9.78 19.95 8.51
CA ASN A 126 10.26 18.81 7.71
C ASN A 126 9.24 18.38 6.65
N THR A 127 8.22 19.20 6.38
CA THR A 127 7.16 18.97 5.40
C THR A 127 7.19 20.01 4.30
N ILE A 128 7.01 19.57 3.05
CA ILE A 128 6.86 20.43 1.88
C ILE A 128 5.67 19.92 1.07
N PHE A 129 4.83 20.83 0.57
CA PHE A 129 3.70 20.49 -0.28
C PHE A 129 3.90 21.07 -1.68
N VAL A 130 3.82 20.23 -2.70
CA VAL A 130 4.07 20.55 -4.11
C VAL A 130 2.81 20.30 -4.91
N GLN A 131 2.40 21.26 -5.73
CA GLN A 131 1.33 21.03 -6.69
C GLN A 131 1.89 20.29 -7.91
N GLY A 132 1.24 19.22 -8.33
CA GLY A 132 1.64 18.48 -9.52
C GLY A 132 0.88 17.16 -9.70
N TYR A 133 1.19 16.48 -10.80
CA TYR A 133 0.58 15.20 -11.15
C TYR A 133 1.49 14.04 -10.74
N ILE A 134 0.93 12.99 -10.14
CA ILE A 134 1.71 11.85 -9.63
C ILE A 134 2.29 10.99 -10.76
N GLU A 135 1.74 11.08 -11.97
CA GLU A 135 2.27 10.50 -13.20
C GLU A 135 3.42 11.31 -13.84
N LYS A 136 3.70 12.52 -13.33
CA LYS A 136 4.68 13.46 -13.90
C LYS A 136 5.59 14.06 -12.82
N LEU A 137 6.08 13.22 -11.91
CA LEU A 137 6.96 13.68 -10.81
C LEU A 137 8.24 14.38 -11.31
N ASN A 138 8.70 14.06 -12.52
CA ASN A 138 9.83 14.70 -13.19
C ASN A 138 9.63 16.21 -13.42
N GLU A 139 8.39 16.68 -13.53
CA GLU A 139 8.05 18.10 -13.69
C GLU A 139 8.07 18.87 -12.35
N THR A 140 8.20 18.16 -11.23
CA THR A 140 8.05 18.73 -9.86
C THR A 140 9.39 19.05 -9.19
N GLY A 141 10.50 18.72 -9.86
CA GLY A 141 11.86 18.88 -9.32
C GLY A 141 12.33 17.72 -8.42
N ILE A 142 11.51 16.69 -8.21
CA ILE A 142 11.89 15.50 -7.44
C ILE A 142 12.90 14.65 -8.24
N GLN A 143 14.09 14.52 -7.65
CA GLN A 143 15.23 13.86 -8.28
C GLN A 143 15.09 12.34 -8.27
N SER A 144 15.67 11.70 -9.29
CA SER A 144 15.76 10.24 -9.37
C SER A 144 16.58 9.69 -8.19
N GLY A 145 16.17 8.56 -7.61
CA GLY A 145 16.92 7.92 -6.53
C GLY A 145 17.07 8.77 -5.25
N SER A 146 16.11 9.64 -4.96
CA SER A 146 16.20 10.61 -3.85
C SER A 146 15.36 10.23 -2.63
N LEU A 147 14.37 9.35 -2.79
CA LEU A 147 13.37 9.02 -1.76
C LEU A 147 13.54 7.59 -1.23
N ASP A 148 13.28 7.42 0.07
CA ASP A 148 13.36 6.13 0.76
C ASP A 148 12.04 5.37 0.68
N VAL A 149 10.92 6.09 0.85
CA VAL A 149 9.58 5.51 0.91
C VAL A 149 8.59 6.39 0.15
N LEU A 150 7.75 5.78 -0.66
CA LEU A 150 6.57 6.41 -1.25
C LEU A 150 5.33 5.82 -0.61
N VAL A 151 4.39 6.69 -0.24
CA VAL A 151 3.07 6.33 0.28
C VAL A 151 2.01 6.77 -0.73
N SER A 152 0.98 5.97 -0.91
CA SER A 152 -0.21 6.34 -1.69
C SER A 152 -1.46 5.75 -1.05
N ASN A 153 -2.52 6.54 -0.95
CA ASN A 153 -3.78 6.13 -0.33
C ASN A 153 -4.97 6.53 -1.22
N CYS A 154 -5.51 5.55 -1.96
CA CYS A 154 -6.64 5.75 -2.88
C CYS A 154 -6.43 6.84 -3.96
N ALA A 155 -5.18 7.17 -4.31
CA ALA A 155 -4.87 8.17 -5.34
C ALA A 155 -4.67 7.53 -6.73
N MET A 156 -4.01 6.36 -6.79
CA MET A 156 -3.68 5.72 -8.05
C MET A 156 -4.93 5.22 -8.80
N CYS A 157 -6.02 4.82 -8.13
CA CYS A 157 -7.32 4.53 -8.78
C CYS A 157 -7.93 5.72 -9.55
N LEU A 158 -7.48 6.94 -9.30
CA LEU A 158 -7.97 8.16 -9.97
C LEU A 158 -7.12 8.54 -11.20
N CYS A 159 -6.05 7.79 -11.48
CA CYS A 159 -5.18 8.00 -12.63
C CYS A 159 -5.65 7.16 -13.82
N PRO A 160 -5.78 7.71 -15.03
CA PRO A 160 -6.22 6.94 -16.21
C PRO A 160 -5.20 5.89 -16.66
N ASP A 161 -3.91 6.22 -16.61
CA ASP A 161 -2.83 5.28 -16.88
C ASP A 161 -1.98 5.10 -15.61
N LYS A 162 -1.91 3.86 -15.11
CA LYS A 162 -1.17 3.53 -13.90
C LYS A 162 0.32 3.36 -14.16
N LYS A 163 0.70 3.12 -15.42
CA LYS A 163 2.09 2.82 -15.78
C LYS A 163 3.02 4.01 -15.60
N PRO A 164 2.69 5.23 -16.02
CA PRO A 164 3.51 6.42 -15.72
C PRO A 164 3.66 6.66 -14.22
N VAL A 165 2.60 6.48 -13.43
CA VAL A 165 2.64 6.62 -11.96
C VAL A 165 3.67 5.66 -11.36
N LEU A 166 3.61 4.38 -11.72
CA LEU A 166 4.56 3.38 -11.24
C LEU A 166 5.99 3.64 -11.75
N ARG A 167 6.16 4.07 -13.01
CA ARG A 167 7.48 4.42 -13.56
C ARG A 167 8.11 5.59 -12.82
N GLU A 168 7.35 6.65 -12.55
CA GLU A 168 7.85 7.81 -11.80
C GLU A 168 8.14 7.44 -10.36
N ALA A 169 7.28 6.66 -9.71
CA ALA A 169 7.55 6.11 -8.38
C ALA A 169 8.86 5.31 -8.34
N PHE A 170 9.07 4.42 -9.31
CA PHE A 170 10.31 3.65 -9.44
C PHE A 170 11.53 4.56 -9.68
N ARG A 171 11.38 5.60 -10.50
CA ARG A 171 12.46 6.54 -10.82
C ARG A 171 12.94 7.28 -9.57
N VAL A 172 12.03 7.83 -8.78
CA VAL A 172 12.36 8.69 -7.63
C VAL A 172 12.83 7.90 -6.41
N LEU A 173 12.46 6.62 -6.29
CA LEU A 173 12.93 5.75 -5.22
C LEU A 173 14.44 5.44 -5.35
N LYS A 174 15.13 5.42 -4.21
CA LYS A 174 16.48 4.83 -4.08
C LYS A 174 16.43 3.32 -4.36
N GLU A 175 17.58 2.72 -4.67
CA GLU A 175 17.70 1.27 -4.53
C GLU A 175 17.47 0.88 -3.06
N GLY A 176 16.71 -0.19 -2.84
CA GLY A 176 16.19 -0.57 -1.52
C GLY A 176 14.93 0.17 -1.09
N GLY A 177 14.52 1.21 -1.83
CA GLY A 177 13.34 2.01 -1.51
C GLY A 177 12.02 1.26 -1.72
N GLU A 178 10.99 1.70 -1.02
CA GLU A 178 9.67 1.05 -0.97
C GLU A 178 8.56 1.96 -1.51
N LEU A 179 7.68 1.44 -2.37
CA LEU A 179 6.37 2.00 -2.61
C LEU A 179 5.35 1.20 -1.79
N TYR A 180 4.76 1.85 -0.79
CA TYR A 180 3.75 1.30 0.10
C TYR A 180 2.41 1.97 -0.21
N LEU A 181 1.48 1.22 -0.80
CA LEU A 181 0.24 1.79 -1.33
C LEU A 181 -0.98 1.01 -0.89
N SER A 182 -2.02 1.73 -0.48
CA SER A 182 -3.37 1.20 -0.38
C SER A 182 -4.22 1.78 -1.50
N ASP A 183 -4.90 0.93 -2.25
CA ASP A 183 -5.71 1.36 -3.39
C ASP A 183 -6.91 0.43 -3.62
N ILE A 184 -7.80 0.84 -4.52
CA ILE A 184 -8.97 0.07 -4.94
C ILE A 184 -8.62 -0.81 -6.13
N TYR A 185 -8.91 -2.10 -5.99
CA TYR A 185 -8.74 -3.12 -7.01
C TYR A 185 -10.07 -3.76 -7.37
N SER A 186 -10.24 -4.09 -8.63
CA SER A 186 -11.43 -4.74 -9.19
C SER A 186 -11.18 -6.24 -9.39
N SER A 187 -12.23 -7.06 -9.34
CA SER A 187 -12.15 -8.51 -9.58
C SER A 187 -12.01 -8.90 -11.04
N LYS A 188 -12.23 -7.95 -11.96
CA LYS A 188 -12.06 -8.06 -13.42
C LYS A 188 -11.84 -6.67 -14.00
N ALA A 189 -11.32 -6.59 -15.23
CA ALA A 189 -11.16 -5.32 -15.93
C ALA A 189 -12.48 -4.53 -15.97
N VAL A 190 -12.42 -3.25 -15.58
CA VAL A 190 -13.59 -2.36 -15.59
C VAL A 190 -13.95 -2.00 -17.03
N PRO A 191 -15.19 -2.25 -17.48
CA PRO A 191 -15.66 -1.86 -18.81
C PRO A 191 -15.55 -0.36 -19.06
N GLU A 192 -15.20 0.02 -20.29
CA GLU A 192 -14.93 1.41 -20.66
C GLU A 192 -16.12 2.35 -20.42
N HIS A 193 -17.34 1.88 -20.63
CA HIS A 193 -18.55 2.68 -20.38
C HIS A 193 -18.72 3.06 -18.89
N LEU A 194 -18.20 2.28 -17.95
CA LEU A 194 -18.24 2.62 -16.52
C LEU A 194 -17.17 3.64 -16.13
N LYS A 195 -16.05 3.71 -16.86
CA LYS A 195 -15.01 4.72 -16.63
C LYS A 195 -15.47 6.14 -16.95
N GLN A 196 -16.47 6.25 -17.83
CA GLN A 196 -17.10 7.52 -18.20
C GLN A 196 -18.13 8.01 -17.15
N ASP A 197 -18.50 7.19 -16.16
CA ASP A 197 -19.39 7.63 -15.08
C ASP A 197 -18.57 8.45 -14.06
N PRO A 198 -18.85 9.76 -13.91
CA PRO A 198 -18.03 10.63 -13.09
C PRO A 198 -18.12 10.35 -11.60
N VAL A 199 -19.21 9.74 -11.14
CA VAL A 199 -19.38 9.37 -9.73
C VAL A 199 -18.60 8.09 -9.44
N LEU A 200 -18.69 7.08 -10.31
CA LEU A 200 -17.88 5.86 -10.15
C LEU A 200 -16.38 6.15 -10.25
N TRP A 201 -15.97 7.10 -11.10
CA TRP A 201 -14.57 7.51 -11.20
C TRP A 201 -14.13 8.27 -9.95
N GLY A 202 -14.91 9.26 -9.52
CA GLY A 202 -14.59 10.06 -8.32
C GLY A 202 -14.58 9.24 -7.03
N GLU A 203 -15.29 8.11 -6.97
CA GLU A 203 -15.22 7.14 -5.86
C GLU A 203 -14.08 6.10 -6.05
N GLY A 204 -13.25 6.23 -7.09
CA GLY A 204 -12.13 5.33 -7.39
C GLY A 204 -12.52 3.93 -7.86
N LEU A 205 -13.83 3.65 -8.03
CA LEU A 205 -14.34 2.33 -8.40
C LEU A 205 -14.09 2.02 -9.87
N SER A 206 -14.46 2.93 -10.77
CA SER A 206 -14.31 2.64 -12.21
C SER A 206 -12.89 2.80 -12.74
N GLY A 207 -12.02 3.51 -12.02
CA GLY A 207 -10.58 3.58 -12.27
C GLY A 207 -9.77 2.50 -11.54
N ALA A 208 -10.43 1.59 -10.81
CA ALA A 208 -9.79 0.49 -10.10
C ALA A 208 -9.06 -0.47 -11.05
N LEU A 209 -7.79 -0.74 -10.76
CA LEU A 209 -7.00 -1.68 -11.55
C LEU A 209 -7.48 -3.12 -11.30
N TYR A 210 -7.53 -3.94 -12.35
CA TYR A 210 -7.74 -5.37 -12.16
C TYR A 210 -6.58 -5.94 -11.35
N TRP A 211 -6.86 -6.61 -10.23
CA TRP A 211 -5.83 -7.03 -9.28
C TRP A 211 -4.71 -7.89 -9.91
N ARG A 212 -4.99 -8.67 -10.95
CA ARG A 212 -3.94 -9.46 -11.65
C ARG A 212 -3.02 -8.58 -12.48
N ASP A 213 -3.56 -7.53 -13.10
CA ASP A 213 -2.80 -6.64 -13.97
C ASP A 213 -1.76 -5.86 -13.17
N LEU A 214 -1.97 -5.64 -11.86
CA LEU A 214 -0.98 -5.04 -10.98
C LEU A 214 0.36 -5.78 -11.06
N ILE A 215 0.34 -7.12 -10.97
CA ILE A 215 1.56 -7.95 -10.91
C ILE A 215 2.37 -7.78 -12.19
N SER A 216 1.71 -7.93 -13.34
CA SER A 216 2.37 -7.74 -14.64
C SER A 216 2.92 -6.33 -14.80
N LEU A 217 2.17 -5.32 -14.35
CA LEU A 217 2.55 -3.92 -14.50
C LEU A 217 3.75 -3.54 -13.63
N VAL A 218 3.78 -3.97 -12.36
CA VAL A 218 4.91 -3.66 -11.46
C VAL A 218 6.19 -4.37 -11.88
N HIS A 219 6.09 -5.61 -12.39
CA HIS A 219 7.22 -6.34 -12.97
C HIS A 219 7.74 -5.68 -14.25
N GLU A 220 6.85 -5.21 -15.13
CA GLU A 220 7.25 -4.49 -16.34
C GLU A 220 8.03 -3.19 -16.01
N VAL A 221 7.64 -2.49 -14.95
CA VAL A 221 8.35 -1.30 -14.46
C VAL A 221 9.68 -1.64 -13.78
N GLY A 222 9.77 -2.82 -13.15
CA GLY A 222 11.00 -3.33 -12.52
C GLY A 222 10.97 -3.38 -10.99
N PHE A 223 9.80 -3.23 -10.37
CA PHE A 223 9.64 -3.49 -8.92
C PHE A 223 9.75 -4.99 -8.61
N SER A 224 9.95 -5.31 -7.33
CA SER A 224 9.75 -6.66 -6.79
C SER A 224 8.33 -7.17 -7.05
N THR A 225 8.10 -8.45 -6.77
CA THR A 225 6.74 -8.99 -6.62
C THR A 225 5.96 -8.16 -5.59
N PRO A 226 4.66 -7.89 -5.82
CA PRO A 226 3.82 -7.19 -4.85
C PRO A 226 3.52 -8.05 -3.63
N TYR A 227 3.88 -7.56 -2.45
CA TYR A 227 3.57 -8.22 -1.18
C TYR A 227 2.29 -7.63 -0.61
N LEU A 228 1.25 -8.45 -0.46
CA LEU A 228 -0.05 -8.05 0.10
C LEU A 228 0.03 -8.01 1.63
N LEU A 229 -0.34 -6.89 2.25
CA LEU A 229 -0.37 -6.75 3.72
C LEU A 229 -1.78 -6.96 4.25
N THR A 230 -2.73 -6.22 3.70
CA THR A 230 -4.13 -6.22 4.15
C THR A 230 -5.05 -6.08 2.95
N ALA A 231 -6.27 -6.61 3.07
CA ALA A 231 -7.34 -6.35 2.12
C ALA A 231 -8.69 -6.24 2.84
N SER A 232 -9.58 -5.40 2.33
CA SER A 232 -10.95 -5.21 2.81
C SER A 232 -11.95 -5.10 1.67
N HIS A 233 -13.09 -5.79 1.78
CA HIS A 233 -14.15 -5.65 0.79
C HIS A 233 -14.78 -4.26 0.84
N ILE A 234 -14.98 -3.67 -0.33
CA ILE A 234 -15.66 -2.38 -0.45
C ILE A 234 -17.13 -2.64 -0.75
N MET A 235 -18.00 -2.19 0.16
CA MET A 235 -19.44 -2.21 -0.03
C MET A 235 -19.90 -0.89 -0.66
N VAL A 236 -20.60 -1.00 -1.78
CA VAL A 236 -21.26 0.14 -2.43
C VAL A 236 -22.66 0.26 -1.82
N HIS A 237 -22.88 1.26 -0.96
CA HIS A 237 -24.17 1.46 -0.28
C HIS A 237 -25.20 2.15 -1.16
N ASN A 238 -24.75 2.93 -2.15
CA ASN A 238 -25.65 3.57 -3.10
C ASN A 238 -26.22 2.54 -4.10
N SER A 239 -27.53 2.34 -4.09
CA SER A 239 -28.22 1.33 -4.90
C SER A 239 -28.12 1.58 -6.41
N GLU A 240 -28.01 2.83 -6.85
CA GLU A 240 -27.81 3.18 -8.26
C GLU A 240 -26.39 2.80 -8.72
N LEU A 241 -25.38 3.16 -7.93
CA LEU A 241 -23.98 2.77 -8.20
C LEU A 241 -23.80 1.26 -8.14
N GLN A 242 -24.48 0.58 -7.21
CA GLN A 242 -24.45 -0.89 -7.12
C GLN A 242 -25.03 -1.56 -8.37
N LYS A 243 -26.12 -1.02 -8.93
CA LYS A 243 -26.69 -1.51 -10.20
C LYS A 243 -25.72 -1.29 -11.36
N LYS A 244 -25.11 -0.10 -11.44
CA LYS A 244 -24.13 0.24 -12.48
C LYS A 244 -22.87 -0.62 -12.41
N ALA A 245 -22.34 -0.86 -11.21
CA ALA A 245 -21.16 -1.69 -10.96
C ALA A 245 -21.50 -3.19 -10.82
N SER A 246 -22.70 -3.62 -11.21
CA SER A 246 -23.14 -5.01 -11.02
C SER A 246 -22.20 -6.01 -11.68
N GLY A 247 -21.85 -7.06 -10.93
CA GLY A 247 -20.93 -8.10 -11.39
C GLY A 247 -19.43 -7.73 -11.31
N ILE A 248 -19.07 -6.53 -10.83
CA ILE A 248 -17.68 -6.18 -10.46
C ILE A 248 -17.61 -6.01 -8.95
N THR A 249 -16.77 -6.81 -8.31
CA THR A 249 -16.47 -6.66 -6.89
C THR A 249 -15.20 -5.87 -6.71
N HIS A 250 -15.19 -5.00 -5.70
CA HIS A 250 -14.08 -4.10 -5.41
C HIS A 250 -13.47 -4.44 -4.05
N THR A 251 -12.17 -4.23 -3.92
CA THR A 251 -11.42 -4.45 -2.70
C THR A 251 -10.42 -3.35 -2.52
N SER A 252 -10.34 -2.86 -1.30
CA SER A 252 -9.21 -2.06 -0.86
C SER A 252 -8.10 -3.03 -0.49
N ALA A 253 -6.89 -2.84 -1.02
CA ALA A 253 -5.75 -3.66 -0.65
C ALA A 253 -4.51 -2.80 -0.45
N THR A 254 -3.75 -3.10 0.61
CA THR A 254 -2.44 -2.50 0.89
C THR A 254 -1.35 -3.44 0.41
N TYR A 255 -0.48 -2.93 -0.46
CA TYR A 255 0.69 -3.63 -0.95
C TYR A 255 1.98 -2.89 -0.57
N ARG A 256 3.08 -3.62 -0.51
CA ARG A 256 4.43 -3.07 -0.55
C ARG A 256 5.21 -3.59 -1.76
N LEU A 257 5.95 -2.70 -2.40
CA LEU A 257 6.73 -2.92 -3.61
C LEU A 257 8.14 -2.37 -3.39
N PHE A 258 9.18 -3.14 -3.70
CA PHE A 258 10.57 -2.70 -3.49
C PHE A 258 11.30 -2.46 -4.80
N LYS A 259 12.13 -1.41 -4.84
CA LYS A 259 13.11 -1.20 -5.91
C LYS A 259 14.40 -1.91 -5.55
N LEU A 260 14.59 -3.13 -6.05
CA LEU A 260 15.77 -3.93 -5.76
C LEU A 260 16.93 -3.63 -6.72
N PRO A 261 18.20 -3.77 -6.27
CA PRO A 261 19.35 -3.68 -7.17
C PRO A 261 19.27 -4.71 -8.31
N LYS A 262 19.65 -4.29 -9.52
CA LYS A 262 19.59 -5.16 -10.72
C LYS A 262 20.56 -6.35 -10.62
N ASN A 263 21.74 -6.14 -10.06
CA ASN A 263 22.83 -7.13 -10.00
C ASN A 263 22.87 -7.90 -8.66
N ARG A 264 21.71 -8.10 -8.02
CA ARG A 264 21.63 -8.77 -6.71
C ARG A 264 21.95 -10.26 -6.83
N LYS A 265 22.59 -10.81 -5.80
CA LYS A 265 22.75 -12.27 -5.67
C LYS A 265 21.37 -12.88 -5.43
N GLN A 266 21.08 -13.96 -6.15
CA GLN A 266 19.84 -14.73 -5.99
C GLN A 266 20.18 -16.01 -5.25
N SER A 267 20.18 -15.95 -3.92
CA SER A 267 20.28 -17.12 -3.06
C SER A 267 19.21 -17.01 -2.00
N ASP A 268 18.56 -18.13 -1.70
CA ASP A 268 17.71 -18.24 -0.52
C ASP A 268 18.55 -17.96 0.74
N ALA A 269 17.87 -17.58 1.83
CA ALA A 269 18.56 -17.20 3.06
C ALA A 269 17.83 -17.72 4.29
N VAL A 270 18.58 -18.01 5.35
CA VAL A 270 18.05 -18.10 6.70
C VAL A 270 18.14 -16.70 7.31
N VAL A 271 17.01 -16.22 7.83
CA VAL A 271 16.91 -14.90 8.46
C VAL A 271 16.34 -15.02 9.86
N ALA A 272 16.80 -14.18 10.79
CA ALA A 272 16.15 -14.00 12.08
C ALA A 272 15.91 -12.52 12.35
N TYR A 273 14.69 -12.18 12.78
CA TYR A 273 14.32 -10.82 13.15
C TYR A 273 14.82 -10.49 14.54
N LYS A 274 15.40 -9.29 14.72
CA LYS A 274 16.04 -8.86 15.97
C LYS A 274 15.10 -8.13 16.94
N GLY A 275 13.81 -8.01 16.65
CA GLY A 275 12.88 -7.28 17.53
C GLY A 275 13.09 -5.76 17.57
N THR A 276 13.73 -5.18 16.56
CA THR A 276 14.22 -3.78 16.58
C THR A 276 13.35 -2.78 15.82
N VAL A 277 12.33 -3.23 15.08
CA VAL A 277 11.37 -2.33 14.43
C VAL A 277 10.45 -1.73 15.52
N PRO A 278 10.34 -0.39 15.62
CA PRO A 278 9.46 0.26 16.59
C PRO A 278 8.01 -0.25 16.50
N ASP A 279 7.34 -0.37 17.65
CA ASP A 279 5.98 -0.95 17.81
C ASP A 279 5.86 -2.46 17.50
N HIS A 280 6.96 -3.13 17.11
CA HIS A 280 6.96 -4.55 16.71
C HIS A 280 8.07 -5.37 17.39
N PRO A 281 8.23 -5.34 18.73
CA PRO A 281 9.37 -6.00 19.41
C PRO A 281 9.33 -7.53 19.37
N ASP A 282 8.13 -8.14 19.34
CA ASP A 282 7.99 -9.60 19.43
C ASP A 282 7.74 -10.25 18.06
N LEU A 283 7.04 -9.53 17.17
CA LEU A 283 6.59 -10.05 15.88
C LEU A 283 6.49 -8.92 14.86
N LEU A 284 7.21 -9.07 13.75
CA LEU A 284 7.05 -8.24 12.56
C LEU A 284 6.19 -8.98 11.52
N LYS A 285 4.95 -8.54 11.34
CA LYS A 285 4.09 -8.97 10.22
C LYS A 285 4.48 -8.16 8.98
N PHE A 286 5.43 -8.68 8.20
CA PHE A 286 5.98 -7.97 7.06
C PHE A 286 5.01 -7.93 5.89
N ASP A 287 4.32 -9.04 5.64
CA ASP A 287 3.20 -9.15 4.72
C ASP A 287 2.31 -10.33 5.16
N MET A 288 1.33 -10.71 4.33
CA MET A 288 0.40 -11.78 4.66
C MET A 288 1.02 -13.19 4.77
N TYR A 289 2.23 -13.38 4.25
CA TYR A 289 2.96 -14.65 4.23
C TYR A 289 4.18 -14.65 5.14
N HIS A 290 4.81 -13.50 5.28
CA HIS A 290 6.05 -13.35 6.02
C HIS A 290 5.78 -12.68 7.37
N CYS A 291 5.77 -13.52 8.39
CA CYS A 291 5.70 -13.15 9.80
C CYS A 291 7.01 -13.55 10.46
N PHE A 292 7.74 -12.59 11.02
CA PHE A 292 9.03 -12.84 11.64
C PHE A 292 8.93 -12.62 13.15
N GLU A 293 8.92 -13.72 13.90
CA GLU A 293 9.04 -13.70 15.36
C GLU A 293 10.49 -13.39 15.74
N THR A 294 10.66 -12.65 16.84
CA THR A 294 11.98 -12.23 17.30
C THR A 294 12.84 -13.43 17.69
N ASP A 295 14.09 -13.42 17.22
CA ASP A 295 15.10 -14.46 17.41
C ASP A 295 14.73 -15.85 16.87
N ILE A 296 13.66 -15.96 16.07
CA ILE A 296 13.27 -17.19 15.38
C ILE A 296 13.82 -17.19 13.95
N GLU A 297 14.63 -18.21 13.63
CA GLU A 297 15.15 -18.41 12.28
C GLU A 297 14.06 -18.91 11.32
N VAL A 298 13.96 -18.25 10.17
CA VAL A 298 13.05 -18.59 9.08
C VAL A 298 13.83 -18.63 7.77
N THR A 299 13.60 -19.64 6.94
CA THR A 299 14.16 -19.66 5.59
C THR A 299 13.24 -18.90 4.63
N VAL A 300 13.81 -17.96 3.88
CA VAL A 300 13.12 -17.12 2.89
C VAL A 300 13.73 -17.31 1.50
N ASP A 301 12.93 -17.04 0.47
CA ASP A 301 13.40 -17.11 -0.92
C ASP A 301 14.39 -15.98 -1.25
N ALA A 302 15.08 -16.13 -2.38
CA ALA A 302 16.05 -15.15 -2.86
C ALA A 302 15.52 -13.72 -3.04
N GLU A 303 14.24 -13.53 -3.38
CA GLU A 303 13.68 -12.18 -3.56
C GLU A 303 13.42 -11.51 -2.20
N MET A 304 12.81 -12.23 -1.26
CA MET A 304 12.61 -11.73 0.11
C MET A 304 13.95 -11.53 0.83
N ALA A 305 14.93 -12.42 0.64
CA ALA A 305 16.28 -12.22 1.15
C ALA A 305 16.87 -10.89 0.65
N ALA A 306 16.71 -10.59 -0.64
CA ALA A 306 17.17 -9.33 -1.21
C ALA A 306 16.38 -8.11 -0.69
N VAL A 307 15.07 -8.23 -0.49
CA VAL A 307 14.25 -7.18 0.14
C VAL A 307 14.78 -6.86 1.53
N LEU A 308 14.97 -7.87 2.38
CA LEU A 308 15.47 -7.68 3.73
C LEU A 308 16.90 -7.13 3.72
N GLN A 309 17.76 -7.60 2.82
CA GLN A 309 19.16 -7.19 2.73
C GLN A 309 19.36 -5.75 2.25
N HIS A 310 18.55 -5.28 1.30
CA HIS A 310 18.77 -3.99 0.63
C HIS A 310 17.83 -2.89 1.07
N SER A 311 16.71 -3.20 1.72
CA SER A 311 15.79 -2.19 2.21
C SER A 311 16.25 -1.58 3.54
N ARG A 312 15.47 -0.60 4.01
CA ARG A 312 15.65 0.00 5.35
C ARG A 312 15.58 -1.04 6.47
N PHE A 313 15.04 -2.23 6.26
CA PHE A 313 14.92 -3.29 7.27
C PHE A 313 16.21 -4.09 7.50
N SER A 314 17.25 -3.90 6.69
CA SER A 314 18.50 -4.69 6.74
C SER A 314 19.16 -4.79 8.10
N SER A 315 19.17 -3.71 8.88
CA SER A 315 19.74 -3.72 10.23
C SER A 315 18.95 -4.58 11.21
N ASP A 316 17.67 -4.86 10.94
CA ASP A 316 16.74 -5.52 11.87
C ASP A 316 16.76 -7.04 11.72
N PHE A 317 17.52 -7.55 10.76
CA PHE A 317 17.63 -8.98 10.49
C PHE A 317 19.08 -9.44 10.58
N SER A 318 19.29 -10.66 11.09
CA SER A 318 20.46 -11.46 10.72
C SER A 318 20.12 -12.19 9.43
N ILE A 319 21.04 -12.22 8.46
CA ILE A 319 20.80 -12.82 7.14
C ILE A 319 22.02 -13.68 6.80
N GLN A 320 21.79 -14.97 6.56
CA GLN A 320 22.81 -15.93 6.15
C GLN A 320 22.35 -16.63 4.88
N SER A 321 23.15 -16.57 3.81
CA SER A 321 22.87 -17.31 2.57
C SER A 321 22.74 -18.80 2.84
N SER A 322 21.78 -19.44 2.16
CA SER A 322 21.49 -20.87 2.28
C SER A 322 21.48 -21.51 0.90
N ASP A 323 22.19 -22.63 0.77
CA ASP A 323 22.11 -23.49 -0.42
C ASP A 323 20.89 -24.44 -0.36
N LYS A 324 20.24 -24.54 0.81
CA LYS A 324 18.99 -25.27 0.96
C LYS A 324 17.85 -24.39 0.48
N PRO A 325 17.00 -24.87 -0.45
CA PRO A 325 15.88 -24.09 -0.93
C PRO A 325 14.91 -23.82 0.22
N ALA A 326 14.42 -22.59 0.28
CA ALA A 326 13.37 -22.22 1.21
C ALA A 326 12.17 -23.17 1.00
N PRO A 327 11.46 -23.56 2.07
CA PRO A 327 10.18 -24.25 1.97
C PRO A 327 9.14 -23.27 1.39
N SER A 328 9.26 -23.01 0.09
CA SER A 328 8.45 -22.04 -0.64
C SER A 328 6.98 -22.50 -0.70
N PRO A 329 6.01 -21.59 -0.76
CA PRO A 329 5.15 -21.56 -1.94
C PRO A 329 5.99 -21.03 -3.11
N LYS A 330 6.12 -21.75 -4.24
CA LYS A 330 7.00 -21.45 -5.41
C LYS A 330 6.74 -20.12 -6.16
N CYS A 331 5.99 -19.24 -5.54
CA CYS A 331 5.68 -17.84 -5.80
C CYS A 331 4.90 -17.47 -4.53
N ALA A 332 5.07 -16.28 -3.95
CA ALA A 332 4.01 -15.74 -3.09
C ALA A 332 2.69 -15.97 -3.85
N PRO A 333 1.75 -16.80 -3.35
CA PRO A 333 0.58 -17.15 -4.13
C PRO A 333 -0.05 -15.85 -4.60
N GLN A 334 -0.36 -15.74 -5.89
CA GLN A 334 -1.05 -14.57 -6.40
C GLN A 334 -2.44 -14.54 -5.75
N VAL A 335 -2.56 -13.85 -4.61
CA VAL A 335 -3.76 -13.91 -3.81
C VAL A 335 -4.73 -12.92 -4.37
N ASN A 336 -5.89 -13.41 -4.75
CA ASN A 336 -7.03 -12.55 -4.96
C ASN A 336 -7.34 -11.84 -3.62
N PRO A 337 -7.20 -10.50 -3.53
CA PRO A 337 -7.41 -9.78 -2.28
C PRO A 337 -8.80 -10.01 -1.67
N LEU A 338 -9.82 -10.28 -2.50
CA LEU A 338 -11.17 -10.65 -2.04
C LEU A 338 -11.19 -11.99 -1.32
N VAL A 339 -10.50 -12.99 -1.87
CA VAL A 339 -10.43 -14.33 -1.26
C VAL A 339 -9.70 -14.25 0.07
N TYR A 340 -8.64 -13.42 0.15
CA TYR A 340 -7.95 -13.14 1.41
C TYR A 340 -8.87 -12.48 2.43
N PHE A 341 -9.60 -11.43 2.06
CA PHE A 341 -10.50 -10.74 2.97
C PHE A 341 -11.59 -11.68 3.53
N LEU A 342 -12.24 -12.46 2.66
CA LEU A 342 -13.25 -13.43 3.07
C LEU A 342 -12.67 -14.49 4.02
N TRP A 343 -11.41 -14.91 3.81
CA TRP A 343 -10.70 -15.80 4.72
C TRP A 343 -10.35 -15.15 6.06
N ALA A 344 -9.85 -13.91 6.05
CA ALA A 344 -9.43 -13.16 7.24
C ALA A 344 -10.60 -12.92 8.21
N ILE A 345 -11.84 -12.74 7.70
CA ILE A 345 -13.05 -12.63 8.52
C ILE A 345 -13.38 -13.97 9.21
N GLN A 346 -13.21 -15.10 8.53
CA GLN A 346 -13.63 -16.41 9.03
C GLN A 346 -12.68 -17.01 10.08
N LYS A 347 -11.41 -16.59 10.12
CA LYS A 347 -10.39 -17.11 11.06
C LYS A 347 -9.46 -16.01 11.60
N PRO A 348 -9.96 -15.09 12.44
CA PRO A 348 -9.18 -13.96 12.95
C PRO A 348 -7.95 -14.36 13.78
N SER A 349 -7.93 -15.57 14.36
CA SER A 349 -6.83 -16.08 15.20
C SER A 349 -5.76 -16.89 14.45
N CYS A 350 -5.91 -17.15 13.14
CA CYS A 350 -5.02 -18.05 12.38
C CYS A 350 -4.18 -17.35 11.30
N ILE A 351 -3.94 -16.04 11.45
CA ILE A 351 -3.21 -15.24 10.44
C ILE A 351 -1.78 -15.76 10.17
N CYS A 352 -1.20 -16.61 11.03
CA CYS A 352 0.15 -17.17 10.84
C CYS A 352 0.22 -18.65 10.40
N ILE A 353 -0.88 -19.39 10.20
CA ILE A 353 -0.80 -20.84 9.93
C ILE A 353 -1.74 -21.26 8.81
N PHE A 354 -1.43 -21.02 7.53
CA PHE A 354 -2.23 -21.66 6.46
C PHE A 354 -1.52 -21.98 5.12
N LEU A 355 -0.20 -21.83 5.01
CA LEU A 355 0.52 -22.46 3.88
C LEU A 355 0.91 -23.92 4.17
N TYR A 356 1.07 -24.30 5.44
CA TYR A 356 1.28 -25.69 5.82
C TYR A 356 0.02 -26.56 5.61
N VAL A 357 -1.17 -26.00 5.86
CA VAL A 357 -2.45 -26.74 5.78
C VAL A 357 -2.94 -26.91 4.33
N LEU A 358 -2.72 -25.94 3.43
CA LEU A 358 -3.08 -26.08 2.02
C LEU A 358 -2.18 -27.09 1.28
N HIS A 359 -0.90 -27.21 1.66
CA HIS A 359 -0.02 -28.26 1.16
C HIS A 359 -0.41 -29.65 1.73
N TYR A 360 -0.80 -29.71 3.01
CA TYR A 360 -1.28 -30.93 3.67
C TYR A 360 -2.63 -31.42 3.11
N MET A 361 -3.54 -30.51 2.78
CA MET A 361 -4.85 -30.81 2.19
C MET A 361 -4.77 -31.25 0.71
N LYS A 362 -3.74 -30.81 -0.04
CA LYS A 362 -3.49 -31.31 -1.40
C LYS A 362 -2.95 -32.75 -1.41
N ARG A 363 -2.04 -33.12 -0.50
CA ARG A 363 -1.52 -34.50 -0.39
C ARG A 363 -2.56 -35.54 0.03
N LYS A 364 -3.57 -35.17 0.84
CA LYS A 364 -4.65 -36.10 1.22
C LYS A 364 -5.69 -36.36 0.13
N LYS A 365 -5.78 -35.53 -0.92
CA LYS A 365 -6.66 -35.79 -2.07
C LYS A 365 -6.07 -36.79 -3.08
N GLU A 366 -4.76 -37.01 -3.07
CA GLU A 366 -4.11 -38.00 -3.96
C GLU A 366 -4.12 -39.43 -3.36
N ILE A 367 -4.35 -39.60 -2.05
CA ILE A 367 -4.40 -40.93 -1.39
C ILE A 367 -5.83 -41.53 -1.40
N LEU A 368 -6.86 -40.74 -1.74
CA LEU A 368 -8.27 -41.18 -1.73
C LEU A 368 -8.88 -41.39 -3.13
N VAL A 369 -8.07 -41.33 -4.20
CA VAL A 369 -8.54 -41.55 -5.59
C VAL A 369 -7.90 -42.78 -6.25
N SER A 370 -7.01 -43.52 -5.56
CA SER A 370 -6.38 -44.73 -6.12
C SER A 370 -7.03 -46.06 -5.72
N ASN A 371 -8.14 -46.07 -4.97
CA ASN A 371 -8.83 -47.30 -4.59
C ASN A 371 -10.32 -47.19 -4.89
N SER A 372 -10.75 -47.61 -6.08
CA SER A 372 -12.01 -48.34 -6.35
C SER A 372 -12.40 -48.30 -7.83
N TYR A 373 -11.82 -49.18 -8.65
CA TYR A 373 -12.52 -49.74 -9.81
C TYR A 373 -11.99 -51.15 -10.08
N HIS A 374 -12.63 -52.14 -9.48
CA HIS A 374 -12.87 -53.46 -10.07
C HIS A 374 -13.94 -54.19 -9.24
N CYS A 375 -15.12 -54.36 -9.82
CA CYS A 375 -15.97 -55.53 -9.61
C CYS A 375 -16.30 -56.09 -11.00
N ASN A 376 -16.04 -57.38 -11.17
CA ASN A 376 -16.77 -58.23 -12.12
C ASN A 376 -18.21 -58.44 -11.62
#